data_AF-A0A7K0TRT5-F1
#
_entry.id   AF-A0A7K0TRT5-F1
#
_cell.length_a   1.000
_cell.length_b   1.000
_cell.length_c   1.000
_cell.angle_alpha   90.00
_cell.angle_beta   90.00
_cell.angle_gamma   90.00
#
_symmetry.space_group_name_H-M   'P 1'
#
loop_
_entity.id
_entity.type
_entity.pdbx_description
1 polymer ?
#
loop_
_entity_poly.entity_id
_entity_poly.type
_entity_poly.pdbx_seq_one_letter_code
_entity_poly.pdbx_strand_id
1 'polypeptide(L)'
;ARGTSDALKSQVGGERLEVTVEAAQIAETTQIIEKVSGNSAHLDSAIRTISAPVSTGSKALMDVLRALDEAQIHPLDIGLKRPSLDDVFMALTGHVAEEKANEPAAKKKRGGKK
;
A
#
# COMPACT_ATOMS: atom_id res chain seq x y z
N ALA A 1 -3.82 -3.83 31.90
CA ALA A 1 -4.25 -3.90 30.48
C ALA A 1 -3.03 -4.18 29.60
N ARG A 2 -2.84 -5.42 29.13
CA ARG A 2 -1.73 -5.85 28.25
C ARG A 2 -2.31 -6.59 27.05
N GLY A 3 -2.99 -5.86 26.15
CA GLY A 3 -3.71 -6.49 25.04
C GLY A 3 -3.84 -5.65 23.77
N THR A 4 -3.40 -4.38 23.78
CA THR A 4 -3.50 -3.52 22.59
C THR A 4 -2.27 -3.62 21.71
N SER A 5 -1.06 -3.72 22.28
CA SER A 5 0.17 -3.74 21.48
C SER A 5 0.43 -5.05 20.73
N ASP A 6 0.02 -6.21 21.26
CA ASP A 6 0.19 -7.49 20.54
C ASP A 6 -0.82 -7.66 19.42
N ALA A 7 -2.08 -7.23 19.64
CA ALA A 7 -3.08 -7.13 18.59
C ALA A 7 -2.63 -6.15 17.50
N LEU A 8 -2.12 -4.97 17.88
CA LEU A 8 -1.55 -4.01 16.95
C LEU A 8 -0.29 -4.55 16.27
N LYS A 9 0.63 -5.25 16.95
CA LYS A 9 1.80 -5.87 16.31
C LYS A 9 1.44 -7.01 15.37
N SER A 10 0.35 -7.75 15.64
CA SER A 10 -0.21 -8.70 14.69
C SER A 10 -0.89 -8.00 13.50
N GLN A 11 -1.32 -6.76 13.67
CA GLN A 11 -1.94 -5.91 12.64
C GLN A 11 -0.91 -5.09 11.83
N VAL A 12 0.22 -4.76 12.46
CA VAL A 12 1.32 -3.91 11.98
C VAL A 12 2.49 -4.76 11.47
N GLY A 13 2.64 -5.99 11.98
CA GLY A 13 3.61 -6.99 11.54
C GLY A 13 3.10 -7.88 10.40
N GLY A 14 2.13 -7.40 9.62
CA GLY A 14 1.69 -8.07 8.40
C GLY A 14 2.69 -7.80 7.27
N GLU A 15 3.02 -8.83 6.50
CA GLU A 15 3.71 -8.63 5.23
C GLU A 15 2.79 -7.85 4.28
N ARG A 16 3.37 -7.10 3.34
CA ARG A 16 2.63 -6.39 2.31
C ARG A 16 2.78 -7.16 1.01
N LEU A 17 1.66 -7.56 0.42
CA LEU A 17 1.67 -8.12 -0.93
C LEU A 17 1.73 -6.97 -1.92
N GLU A 18 2.63 -7.05 -2.89
CA GLU A 18 2.74 -6.11 -4.01
C GLU A 18 2.62 -6.90 -5.31
N VAL A 19 1.77 -6.43 -6.22
CA VAL A 19 1.54 -7.02 -7.54
C VAL A 19 1.57 -5.92 -8.58
N THR A 20 2.39 -6.09 -9.60
CA THR A 20 2.48 -5.16 -10.74
C THR A 20 1.87 -5.81 -11.96
N VAL A 21 0.96 -5.11 -12.63
CA VAL A 21 0.20 -5.61 -13.78
C VAL A 21 0.11 -4.56 -14.89
N GLU A 22 -0.36 -4.97 -16.07
CA GLU A 22 -0.68 -4.02 -17.13
C GLU A 22 -1.87 -3.13 -16.75
N ALA A 23 -1.93 -1.92 -17.34
CA ALA A 23 -2.94 -0.92 -17.00
C ALA A 23 -4.39 -1.43 -17.17
N ALA A 24 -4.61 -2.29 -18.17
CA ALA A 24 -5.93 -2.88 -18.44
C ALA A 24 -6.38 -3.86 -17.34
N GLN A 25 -5.46 -4.46 -16.59
CA GLN A 25 -5.73 -5.50 -15.60
C GLN A 25 -5.78 -4.97 -14.16
N ILE A 26 -5.54 -3.67 -13.96
CA ILE A 26 -5.45 -3.06 -12.62
C ILE A 26 -6.73 -3.28 -11.82
N ALA A 27 -7.90 -3.01 -12.41
CA ALA A 27 -9.17 -3.05 -11.71
C ALA A 27 -9.50 -4.47 -11.21
N GLU A 28 -9.31 -5.46 -12.05
CA GLU A 28 -9.58 -6.86 -11.73
C GLU A 28 -8.58 -7.42 -10.71
N THR A 29 -7.29 -7.12 -10.90
CA THR A 29 -6.22 -7.49 -9.96
C THR A 29 -6.47 -6.90 -8.58
N THR A 30 -6.94 -5.65 -8.51
CA THR A 30 -7.31 -4.98 -7.25
C THR A 30 -8.40 -5.76 -6.53
N GLN A 31 -9.47 -6.14 -7.23
CA GLN A 31 -10.56 -6.92 -6.62
C GLN A 31 -10.09 -8.29 -6.12
N ILE A 32 -9.20 -8.96 -6.85
CA ILE A 32 -8.64 -10.25 -6.43
C ILE A 32 -7.83 -10.09 -5.14
N ILE A 33 -6.95 -9.09 -5.10
CA ILE A 33 -6.11 -8.81 -3.93
C ILE A 33 -6.96 -8.46 -2.71
N GLU A 34 -8.00 -7.64 -2.85
CA GLU A 34 -8.90 -7.29 -1.75
C GLU A 34 -9.66 -8.51 -1.21
N LYS A 35 -10.14 -9.39 -2.10
CA LYS A 35 -10.82 -10.63 -1.71
C LYS A 35 -9.91 -11.58 -0.93
N VAL A 36 -8.65 -11.73 -1.37
CA VAL A 36 -7.70 -12.66 -0.73
C VAL A 36 -7.13 -12.08 0.56
N SER A 37 -6.76 -10.80 0.56
CA SER A 37 -6.18 -10.14 1.73
C SER A 37 -7.22 -9.82 2.82
N GLY A 38 -8.49 -9.65 2.43
CA GLY A 38 -9.55 -9.18 3.31
C GLY A 38 -9.40 -7.71 3.72
N ASN A 39 -8.47 -6.98 3.09
CA ASN A 39 -8.16 -5.58 3.37
C ASN A 39 -8.25 -4.77 2.07
N SER A 40 -8.43 -3.45 2.22
CA SER A 40 -8.39 -2.54 1.06
C SER A 40 -7.02 -2.54 0.39
N ALA A 41 -7.02 -2.60 -0.94
CA ALA A 41 -5.81 -2.52 -1.73
C ALA A 41 -5.53 -1.07 -2.13
N HIS A 42 -4.24 -0.71 -2.14
CA HIS A 42 -3.75 0.58 -2.59
C HIS A 42 -3.06 0.44 -3.94
N LEU A 43 -3.47 1.28 -4.89
CA LEU A 43 -2.86 1.38 -6.21
C LEU A 43 -1.88 2.55 -6.26
N ASP A 44 -0.62 2.27 -6.55
CA ASP A 44 0.31 3.27 -7.03
C ASP A 44 0.21 3.37 -8.56
N SER A 45 -0.45 4.43 -9.04
CA SER A 45 -0.65 4.66 -10.48
C SER A 45 0.64 5.01 -11.23
N ALA A 46 1.69 5.49 -10.55
CA ALA A 46 2.94 5.88 -11.20
C ALA A 46 3.75 4.66 -11.66
N ILE A 47 3.74 3.59 -10.86
CA ILE A 47 4.45 2.34 -11.16
C ILE A 47 3.53 1.17 -11.52
N ARG A 48 2.20 1.36 -11.43
CA ARG A 48 1.16 0.34 -11.69
C ARG A 48 1.24 -0.86 -10.74
N THR A 49 1.58 -0.58 -9.50
CA THR A 49 1.70 -1.58 -8.44
C THR A 49 0.50 -1.49 -7.51
N ILE A 50 -0.18 -2.61 -7.33
CA ILE A 50 -1.29 -2.77 -6.41
C ILE A 50 -0.77 -3.48 -5.19
N SER A 51 -1.29 -3.11 -4.02
CA SER A 51 -0.69 -3.55 -2.79
C SER A 51 -1.63 -3.58 -1.61
N ALA A 52 -1.53 -4.61 -0.78
CA ALA A 52 -2.41 -4.78 0.37
C ALA A 52 -1.69 -5.42 1.55
N PRO A 53 -2.06 -5.06 2.79
CA PRO A 53 -1.55 -5.75 3.97
C PRO A 53 -2.11 -7.17 4.05
N VAL A 54 -1.25 -8.14 4.35
CA VAL A 54 -1.61 -9.56 4.52
C VAL A 54 -1.06 -10.10 5.84
N SER A 55 -1.87 -10.89 6.55
CA SER A 55 -1.48 -11.51 7.82
C SER A 55 -0.98 -12.95 7.67
N THR A 56 -1.24 -13.58 6.52
CA THR A 56 -0.89 -14.98 6.23
C THR A 56 0.37 -15.14 5.38
N GLY A 57 0.99 -14.03 5.00
CA GLY A 57 2.28 -13.99 4.31
C GLY A 57 2.30 -14.79 3.00
N SER A 58 3.26 -15.72 2.89
CA SER A 58 3.42 -16.60 1.72
C SER A 58 2.14 -17.34 1.29
N LYS A 59 1.23 -17.64 2.21
CA LYS A 59 -0.06 -18.25 1.84
C LYS A 59 -0.92 -17.29 1.02
N ALA A 60 -1.03 -16.02 1.42
CA ALA A 60 -1.75 -15.01 0.64
C ALA A 60 -1.14 -14.82 -0.75
N LEU A 61 0.18 -14.85 -0.86
CA LEU A 61 0.88 -14.80 -2.14
C LEU A 61 0.44 -15.95 -3.07
N MET A 62 0.43 -17.18 -2.57
CA MET A 62 0.01 -18.37 -3.34
C MET A 62 -1.47 -18.31 -3.73
N ASP A 63 -2.34 -17.85 -2.82
CA ASP A 63 -3.77 -17.71 -3.08
C ASP A 63 -4.04 -16.63 -4.15
N VAL A 64 -3.32 -15.49 -4.11
CA VAL A 64 -3.40 -14.46 -5.16
C VAL A 64 -2.87 -14.98 -6.50
N LEU A 65 -1.72 -15.66 -6.52
CA LEU A 65 -1.19 -16.25 -7.75
C LEU A 65 -2.19 -17.19 -8.43
N ARG A 66 -2.87 -18.04 -7.65
CA ARG A 66 -3.90 -18.93 -8.18
C ARG A 66 -5.10 -18.16 -8.72
N ALA A 67 -5.59 -17.16 -8.00
CA ALA A 67 -6.72 -16.37 -8.44
C ALA A 67 -6.42 -15.53 -9.70
N LEU A 68 -5.18 -15.04 -9.84
CA LEU A 68 -4.73 -14.36 -11.06
C LEU A 68 -4.65 -15.33 -12.24
N ASP A 69 -4.13 -16.54 -12.04
CA ASP A 69 -4.08 -17.58 -13.07
C ASP A 69 -5.49 -17.98 -13.55
N GLU A 70 -6.44 -18.17 -12.63
CA GLU A 70 -7.85 -18.44 -12.93
C GLU A 70 -8.51 -17.30 -13.74
N ALA A 71 -8.09 -16.05 -13.51
CA ALA A 71 -8.53 -14.86 -14.25
C ALA A 71 -7.72 -14.61 -15.55
N GLN A 72 -6.75 -15.46 -15.88
CA GLN A 72 -5.82 -15.29 -17.01
C GLN A 72 -5.04 -13.95 -16.96
N ILE A 73 -4.74 -13.49 -15.75
CA ILE A 73 -3.92 -12.30 -15.50
C ILE A 73 -2.49 -12.74 -15.22
N HIS A 74 -1.56 -12.28 -16.05
CA HIS A 74 -0.13 -12.53 -15.86
C HIS A 74 0.52 -11.31 -15.21
N PRO A 75 0.89 -11.37 -13.92
CA PRO A 75 1.58 -10.27 -13.27
C PRO A 75 2.98 -10.07 -13.87
N LEU A 76 3.36 -8.81 -14.02
CA LEU A 76 4.71 -8.41 -14.42
C LEU A 76 5.72 -8.63 -13.28
N ASP A 77 5.26 -8.41 -12.05
CA ASP A 77 6.02 -8.65 -10.84
C ASP A 77 5.06 -8.95 -9.67
N ILE A 78 5.50 -9.78 -8.73
CA ILE A 78 4.72 -10.11 -7.55
C ILE A 78 5.65 -10.49 -6.39
N GLY A 79 5.38 -9.95 -5.20
CA GLY A 79 6.23 -10.22 -4.05
C GLY A 79 5.61 -9.84 -2.72
N LEU A 80 6.25 -10.33 -1.65
CA LEU A 80 5.97 -9.94 -0.29
C LEU A 80 7.06 -9.00 0.21
N LYS A 81 6.64 -7.90 0.80
CA LYS A 81 7.53 -6.87 1.35
C LYS A 81 7.28 -6.74 2.84
N ARG A 82 8.36 -6.60 3.61
CA ARG A 82 8.23 -6.27 5.03
C ARG A 82 7.68 -4.84 5.13
N PRO A 83 6.72 -4.59 6.04
CA PRO A 83 6.16 -3.26 6.24
C PRO A 83 7.27 -2.29 6.62
N SER A 84 7.24 -1.11 6.02
CA SER A 84 8.13 -0.01 6.37
C SER A 84 7.63 0.69 7.63
N LEU A 85 8.46 1.55 8.23
CA LEU A 85 8.09 2.32 9.40
C LEU A 85 6.92 3.28 9.11
N ASP A 86 6.82 3.81 7.88
CA ASP A 86 5.72 4.67 7.45
C ASP A 86 4.38 3.91 7.39
N ASP A 87 4.37 2.66 6.93
CA ASP A 87 3.18 1.80 6.90
C ASP A 87 2.64 1.53 8.31
N VAL A 88 3.56 1.26 9.24
CA VAL A 88 3.27 1.10 10.66
C VAL A 88 2.70 2.40 11.25
N PHE A 89 3.28 3.53 10.87
CA PHE A 89 2.84 4.84 11.32
C PHE A 89 1.45 5.19 10.80
N MET A 90 1.15 4.92 9.53
CA MET A 90 -0.19 5.11 8.94
C MET A 90 -1.23 4.21 9.62
N ALA A 91 -0.91 2.93 9.85
CA ALA A 91 -1.80 1.99 10.53
C ALA A 91 -2.09 2.39 11.98
N LEU A 92 -1.12 3.00 12.67
CA LEU A 92 -1.26 3.46 14.06
C LEU A 92 -1.99 4.79 14.20
N THR A 93 -1.84 5.69 13.22
CA THR A 93 -2.33 7.07 13.34
C THR A 93 -3.65 7.31 12.62
N GLY A 94 -4.09 6.43 11.72
CA GLY A 94 -5.39 6.54 11.04
C GLY A 94 -5.55 7.81 10.19
N HIS A 95 -4.47 8.57 9.95
CA HIS A 95 -4.47 9.76 9.13
C HIS A 95 -3.67 9.50 7.87
N VAL A 96 -4.39 9.43 6.75
CA VAL A 96 -3.80 9.69 5.43
C VAL A 96 -3.24 11.09 5.50
N ALA A 97 -1.92 11.24 5.47
CA ALA A 97 -1.32 12.52 5.12
C ALA A 97 -1.61 12.76 3.63
N GLU A 98 -2.81 13.28 3.33
CA GLU A 98 -2.99 14.03 2.11
C GLU A 98 -2.08 15.26 2.20
N GLU A 99 -1.00 15.27 1.44
CA GLU A 99 -0.39 16.52 1.02
C GLU A 99 -0.01 16.45 -0.46
N LYS A 100 -1.05 16.44 -1.30
CA LYS A 100 -0.99 17.16 -2.58
C LYS A 100 -1.77 18.45 -2.42
N ALA A 101 -1.07 19.54 -2.12
CA ALA A 101 -1.19 20.80 -2.86
C ALA A 101 -0.33 21.90 -2.22
N ASN A 102 0.68 22.31 -2.98
CA ASN A 102 0.88 23.71 -3.36
C ASN A 102 0.99 24.73 -2.21
N GLU A 103 2.21 25.18 -1.93
CA GLU A 103 2.40 26.55 -1.44
C GLU A 103 3.20 27.40 -2.45
N PRO A 104 2.58 28.47 -2.98
CA PRO A 104 3.20 29.45 -3.87
C PRO A 104 3.93 30.57 -3.10
N ALA A 105 4.89 31.20 -3.80
CA ALA A 105 5.31 32.60 -3.66
C ALA A 105 5.84 33.11 -2.30
N ALA A 106 7.17 33.05 -2.12
CA ALA A 106 7.88 34.02 -1.29
C ALA A 106 8.21 35.30 -2.11
N LYS A 107 7.30 36.28 -2.11
CA LYS A 107 7.64 37.70 -2.38
C LYS A 107 7.31 38.54 -1.14
N LYS A 108 8.33 39.07 -0.47
CA LYS A 108 8.28 40.43 0.11
C LYS A 108 9.65 41.03 0.43
N LYS A 109 10.11 41.87 -0.51
CA LYS A 109 10.54 43.28 -0.35
C LYS A 109 10.97 43.80 1.05
N ARG A 110 12.17 44.42 1.06
CA ARG A 110 12.55 45.80 1.55
C ARG A 110 13.55 45.92 2.73
N GLY A 111 14.54 46.80 2.49
CA GLY A 111 15.45 47.45 3.46
C GLY A 111 16.85 46.86 3.42
N GLY A 112 17.97 47.53 3.17
CA GLY A 112 18.32 48.95 3.20
C GLY A 112 19.69 49.10 3.90
N LYS A 113 20.67 49.67 3.19
CA LYS A 113 21.85 50.40 3.71
C LYS A 113 23.04 49.60 4.31
N LYS A 114 24.16 49.55 3.58
CA LYS A 114 25.39 50.31 3.90
C LYS A 114 26.35 50.28 2.74
#